data_AF-A0AA40FJG5-F1
#
_entry.id   AF-A0AA40FJG5-F1
#
_cell.length_a   1.000
_cell.length_b   1.000
_cell.length_c   1.000
_cell.angle_alpha   90.00
_cell.angle_beta   90.00
_cell.angle_gamma   90.00
#
_symmetry.space_group_name_H-M   'P 1'
#
loop_
_entity.id
_entity.type
_entity.pdbx_description
1 polymer ?
#
loop_
_entity_poly.entity_id
_entity_poly.type
_entity_poly.pdbx_seq_one_letter_code
_entity_poly.pdbx_strand_id
1 'polypeptide(L)'
;MEASRQPKKITKDVQTIFISAIDPYDAPLQWWELEHVKYAINYPPVKFRLEKVMGTHIVRLTDRKYMLLLAAKFLENHLEQQEIRIENRKLPLPSITFCLLKVSYKMLSEKIHYPRYLKLKLFV
;
A
#
# COMPACT_ATOMS: atom_id res chain seq x y z
N MET A 1 6.27 -35.71 27.13
CA MET A 1 4.96 -35.08 27.38
C MET A 1 5.13 -33.58 27.19
N GLU A 2 4.61 -33.06 26.08
CA GLU A 2 4.87 -31.70 25.59
C GLU A 2 4.20 -30.62 26.43
N ALA A 3 4.97 -29.58 26.78
CA ALA A 3 4.47 -28.38 27.41
C ALA A 3 3.73 -27.52 26.37
N SER A 4 2.40 -27.54 26.43
CA SER A 4 1.52 -26.75 25.55
C SER A 4 1.63 -25.26 25.84
N ARG A 5 2.07 -24.50 24.84
CA ARG A 5 2.13 -23.03 24.76
C ARG A 5 0.76 -22.41 25.06
N GLN A 6 0.74 -21.37 25.90
CA GLN A 6 -0.47 -20.66 26.35
C GLN A 6 -0.98 -19.66 25.28
N PRO A 7 -2.23 -19.77 24.79
CA PRO A 7 -2.87 -18.73 23.96
C PRO A 7 -3.92 -17.93 24.76
N LYS A 8 -3.67 -17.63 26.05
CA LYS A 8 -4.73 -17.11 26.96
C LYS A 8 -4.65 -15.61 27.29
N LYS A 9 -3.60 -14.89 26.88
CA LYS A 9 -3.48 -13.44 27.16
C LYS A 9 -4.17 -12.57 26.09
N ILE A 10 -4.02 -12.92 24.81
CA ILE A 10 -4.55 -12.15 23.67
C ILE A 10 -6.09 -12.04 23.73
N THR A 11 -6.77 -13.07 24.23
CA THR A 11 -8.24 -13.11 24.31
C THR A 11 -8.81 -12.20 25.39
N LYS A 12 -8.05 -11.93 26.46
CA LYS A 12 -8.51 -11.08 27.57
C LYS A 12 -8.43 -9.61 27.24
N ASP A 13 -7.35 -9.20 26.55
CA ASP A 13 -7.18 -7.81 26.09
C ASP A 13 -8.25 -7.45 25.04
N VAL A 14 -8.62 -8.42 24.18
CA VAL A 14 -9.75 -8.31 23.25
C VAL A 14 -11.08 -8.21 24.01
N GLN A 15 -11.31 -9.05 25.03
CA GLN A 15 -12.52 -8.98 25.86
C GLN A 15 -12.66 -7.65 26.61
N THR A 16 -11.57 -7.04 27.09
CA THR A 16 -11.63 -5.74 27.79
C THR A 16 -11.95 -4.56 26.87
N ILE A 17 -11.63 -4.65 25.57
CA ILE A 17 -12.07 -3.65 24.58
C ILE A 17 -13.59 -3.71 24.35
N PHE A 18 -14.22 -4.88 24.59
CA PHE A 18 -15.65 -5.11 24.42
C PHE A 18 -16.53 -4.82 25.66
N ILE A 19 -15.96 -4.55 26.85
CA ILE A 19 -16.71 -4.54 28.12
C ILE A 19 -16.61 -3.20 28.90
N SER A 20 -16.20 -2.08 28.31
CA SER A 20 -16.33 -0.80 29.02
C SER A 20 -17.81 -0.38 29.10
N ALA A 21 -18.45 -0.87 30.14
CA ALA A 21 -19.79 -0.55 30.59
C ALA A 21 -19.81 0.85 31.23
N ILE A 22 -20.43 1.79 30.50
CA ILE A 22 -21.23 2.95 30.97
C ILE A 22 -20.49 4.28 31.24
N ASP A 23 -20.98 5.38 30.61
CA ASP A 23 -21.47 6.65 31.22
C ASP A 23 -22.00 7.67 30.15
N PRO A 24 -22.78 8.78 30.39
CA PRO A 24 -23.66 9.27 31.49
C PRO A 24 -25.03 9.89 31.04
N TYR A 25 -25.68 9.52 29.92
CA TYR A 25 -26.98 10.13 29.53
C TYR A 25 -28.01 9.12 28.94
N ASP A 26 -28.66 8.37 29.84
CA ASP A 26 -30.02 7.80 29.83
C ASP A 26 -30.94 7.98 28.59
N ALA A 27 -30.68 7.28 27.50
CA ALA A 27 -31.69 6.97 26.48
C ALA A 27 -31.52 5.52 26.00
N PRO A 28 -32.60 4.74 25.79
CA PRO A 28 -32.48 3.44 25.14
C PRO A 28 -31.85 3.63 23.77
N LEU A 29 -30.69 3.00 23.54
CA LEU A 29 -29.95 3.13 22.30
C LEU A 29 -30.87 2.80 21.12
N GLN A 30 -31.11 3.76 20.25
CA GLN A 30 -31.87 3.52 19.03
C GLN A 30 -31.13 2.46 18.21
N TRP A 31 -31.81 1.65 17.39
CA TRP A 31 -31.13 0.57 16.65
C TRP A 31 -30.02 1.07 15.69
N TRP A 32 -29.98 2.37 15.41
CA TRP A 32 -28.90 3.06 14.67
C TRP A 32 -27.72 3.54 15.54
N GLU A 33 -27.79 3.40 16.86
CA GLU A 33 -26.72 3.69 17.83
C GLU A 33 -25.95 2.42 18.26
N LEU A 34 -26.32 1.25 17.69
CA LEU A 34 -25.51 0.03 17.76
C LEU A 34 -24.12 0.22 17.13
N GLU A 35 -23.16 -0.60 17.55
CA GLU A 35 -21.87 -0.69 16.87
C GLU A 35 -22.06 -0.84 15.36
N HIS A 36 -21.50 0.08 14.59
CA HIS A 36 -21.54 0.05 13.14
C HIS A 36 -21.11 -1.31 12.61
N VAL A 37 -21.81 -1.82 11.59
CA VAL A 37 -21.49 -3.10 10.97
C VAL A 37 -20.07 -3.04 10.40
N LYS A 38 -19.17 -3.81 11.01
CA LYS A 38 -17.79 -3.97 10.59
C LYS A 38 -17.72 -5.11 9.58
N TYR A 39 -17.24 -4.83 8.38
CA TYR A 39 -17.05 -5.82 7.34
C TYR A 39 -15.56 -5.97 7.00
N ALA A 40 -15.04 -7.19 7.04
CA ALA A 40 -13.69 -7.50 6.64
C ALA A 40 -13.66 -7.88 5.15
N ILE A 41 -13.10 -7.03 4.30
CA ILE A 41 -13.02 -7.31 2.86
C ILE A 41 -11.80 -8.21 2.59
N ASN A 42 -12.06 -9.46 2.21
CA ASN A 42 -11.00 -10.45 2.00
C ASN A 42 -10.53 -10.57 0.53
N TYR A 43 -11.13 -9.85 -0.40
CA TYR A 43 -10.70 -9.88 -1.80
C TYR A 43 -9.31 -9.22 -1.94
N PRO A 44 -8.24 -9.92 -2.37
CA PRO A 44 -6.86 -9.47 -2.20
C PRO A 44 -6.55 -8.08 -2.80
N PRO A 45 -6.98 -7.75 -4.03
CA PRO A 45 -6.74 -6.43 -4.61
C PRO A 45 -7.38 -5.29 -3.82
N VAL A 46 -8.58 -5.52 -3.29
CA VAL A 46 -9.31 -4.50 -2.51
C VAL A 46 -8.75 -4.42 -1.10
N LYS A 47 -8.42 -5.55 -0.49
CA LYS A 47 -7.75 -5.63 0.81
C LYS A 47 -6.47 -4.80 0.82
N PHE A 48 -5.58 -5.02 -0.14
CA PHE A 48 -4.33 -4.28 -0.28
C PHE A 48 -4.57 -2.76 -0.43
N ARG A 49 -5.55 -2.36 -1.24
CA ARG A 49 -5.88 -0.94 -1.43
C ARG A 49 -6.44 -0.31 -0.16
N LEU A 50 -7.28 -1.01 0.58
CA LEU A 50 -7.85 -0.52 1.84
C LEU A 50 -6.79 -0.41 2.93
N GLU A 51 -5.91 -1.40 3.05
CA GLU A 51 -4.77 -1.35 3.97
C GLU A 51 -3.82 -0.20 3.61
N LYS A 52 -3.62 0.08 2.32
CA LYS A 52 -2.82 1.24 1.90
C LYS A 52 -3.47 2.59 2.27
N VAL A 53 -4.78 2.73 2.05
CA VAL A 53 -5.49 4.01 2.17
C VAL A 53 -5.92 4.32 3.61
N MET A 54 -6.33 3.30 4.37
CA MET A 54 -6.88 3.43 5.73
C MET A 54 -6.07 2.69 6.80
N GLY A 55 -5.07 1.89 6.43
CA GLY A 55 -4.28 1.07 7.37
C GLY A 55 -4.93 -0.26 7.76
N THR A 56 -6.22 -0.46 7.46
CA THR A 56 -6.96 -1.68 7.80
C THR A 56 -7.92 -2.10 6.68
N HIS A 57 -8.14 -3.41 6.52
CA HIS A 57 -9.13 -3.98 5.59
C HIS A 57 -10.55 -4.12 6.18
N ILE A 58 -10.74 -3.67 7.43
CA ILE A 58 -12.03 -3.67 8.12
C ILE A 58 -12.70 -2.33 7.83
N VAL A 59 -13.93 -2.37 7.32
CA VAL A 59 -14.68 -1.21 6.84
C VAL A 59 -15.98 -1.09 7.61
N ARG A 60 -16.35 0.13 8.02
CA ARG A 60 -17.65 0.44 8.63
C ARG A 60 -18.59 0.99 7.56
N LEU A 61 -19.40 0.12 6.97
CA LEU A 61 -20.24 0.50 5.82
C LEU A 61 -21.41 1.41 6.20
N THR A 62 -21.92 1.28 7.42
CA THR A 62 -23.06 2.07 7.92
C THR A 62 -22.65 3.41 8.53
N ASP A 63 -21.36 3.62 8.78
CA ASP A 63 -20.84 4.86 9.38
C ASP A 63 -20.60 5.91 8.29
N ARG A 64 -21.47 6.94 8.23
CA ARG A 64 -21.34 8.04 7.27
C ARG A 64 -20.00 8.77 7.41
N LYS A 65 -19.53 9.02 8.63
CA LYS A 65 -18.27 9.76 8.86
C LYS A 65 -17.09 8.95 8.33
N TYR A 66 -17.09 7.65 8.61
CA TYR A 66 -16.09 6.72 8.09
C TYR A 66 -16.10 6.69 6.55
N MET A 67 -17.28 6.56 5.93
CA MET A 67 -17.40 6.49 4.48
C MET A 67 -16.96 7.78 3.77
N LEU A 68 -17.24 8.95 4.35
CA LEU A 68 -16.74 10.23 3.85
C LEU A 68 -15.21 10.31 3.94
N LEU A 69 -14.62 9.89 5.07
CA LEU A 69 -13.17 9.85 5.24
C LEU A 69 -12.52 8.90 4.24
N LEU A 70 -13.11 7.70 4.06
CA LEU A 70 -12.66 6.71 3.09
C LEU A 70 -12.63 7.28 1.67
N ALA A 71 -13.70 7.98 1.26
CA ALA A 71 -13.79 8.60 -0.05
C ALA A 71 -12.73 9.69 -0.24
N ALA A 72 -12.53 10.56 0.76
CA ALA A 72 -11.51 11.60 0.73
C ALA A 72 -10.11 11.00 0.59
N LYS A 73 -9.78 9.97 1.38
CA LYS A 73 -8.49 9.28 1.33
C LYS A 73 -8.23 8.58 0.00
N PHE A 74 -9.25 7.99 -0.63
CA PHE A 74 -9.12 7.43 -1.98
C PHE A 74 -8.82 8.50 -3.02
N LEU A 75 -9.47 9.66 -2.91
CA LEU A 75 -9.24 10.80 -3.80
C LEU A 75 -7.81 11.33 -3.63
N GLU A 76 -7.36 11.57 -2.39
CA GLU A 76 -5.98 11.97 -2.07
C GLU A 76 -4.95 11.02 -2.70
N ASN A 77 -5.04 9.71 -2.42
CA ASN A 77 -4.10 8.74 -3.00
C ASN A 77 -4.18 8.68 -4.53
N HIS A 78 -5.34 8.97 -5.14
CA HIS A 78 -5.44 9.05 -6.59
C HIS A 78 -4.68 10.27 -7.15
N LEU A 79 -4.84 11.43 -6.53
CA LEU A 79 -4.15 12.66 -6.91
C LEU A 79 -2.63 12.52 -6.75
N GLU A 80 -2.15 11.97 -5.63
CA GLU A 80 -0.72 11.69 -5.42
C GLU A 80 -0.15 10.79 -6.53
N GLN A 81 -0.89 9.74 -6.90
CA GLN A 81 -0.47 8.87 -8.00
C GLN A 81 -0.46 9.58 -9.37
N GLN A 82 -1.38 10.52 -9.59
CA GLN A 82 -1.38 11.33 -10.79
C GLN A 82 -0.18 12.29 -10.82
N GLU A 83 0.12 12.96 -9.73
CA GLU A 83 1.26 13.87 -9.61
C GLU A 83 2.57 13.15 -9.88
N ILE A 84 2.79 11.99 -9.24
CA ILE A 84 3.96 11.14 -9.51
C ILE A 84 4.07 10.79 -11.00
N ARG A 85 2.96 10.48 -11.68
CA ARG A 85 2.96 10.19 -13.12
C ARG A 85 3.30 11.42 -13.95
N ILE A 86 2.83 12.60 -13.56
CA ILE A 86 3.14 13.87 -14.23
C ILE A 86 4.63 14.19 -14.06
N GLU A 87 5.17 14.09 -12.85
CA GLU A 87 6.58 14.34 -12.55
C GLU A 87 7.49 13.38 -13.32
N ASN A 88 7.16 12.09 -13.35
CA ASN A 88 7.89 11.10 -14.12
C ASN A 88 7.89 11.39 -15.64
N ARG A 89 6.87 12.09 -16.15
CA ARG A 89 6.81 12.53 -17.56
C ARG A 89 7.53 13.86 -17.81
N LYS A 90 7.71 14.71 -16.78
CA LYS A 90 8.53 15.93 -16.87
C LYS A 90 10.00 15.60 -17.05
N LEU A 91 10.45 14.49 -16.47
CA LEU A 91 11.77 13.94 -16.78
C LEU A 91 11.79 13.65 -18.29
N PRO A 92 12.78 14.19 -19.04
CA PRO A 92 12.88 13.87 -20.44
C PRO A 92 12.96 12.35 -20.54
N LEU A 93 12.03 11.74 -21.29
CA LEU A 93 12.18 10.33 -21.61
C LEU A 93 13.60 10.18 -22.13
N PRO A 94 14.38 9.16 -21.69
CA PRO A 94 15.60 8.85 -22.38
C PRO A 94 15.20 8.71 -23.83
N SER A 95 15.68 9.63 -24.67
CA SER A 95 15.31 9.62 -26.08
C SER A 95 15.59 8.22 -26.59
N ILE A 96 14.79 7.71 -27.52
CA ILE A 96 15.06 6.38 -28.11
C ILE A 96 16.54 6.32 -28.52
N THR A 97 17.08 7.44 -29.02
CA THR A 97 18.50 7.69 -29.27
C THR A 97 19.41 7.48 -28.06
N PHE A 98 19.11 8.04 -26.88
CA PHE A 98 19.88 7.83 -25.64
C PHE A 98 19.86 6.38 -25.17
N CYS A 99 18.71 5.70 -25.22
CA CYS A 99 18.61 4.29 -24.90
C CYS A 99 19.44 3.43 -25.86
N LEU A 100 19.36 3.70 -27.16
CA LEU A 100 20.14 3.02 -28.20
C LEU A 100 21.65 3.27 -28.01
N LEU A 101 22.07 4.50 -27.71
CA LEU A 101 23.46 4.86 -27.39
C LEU A 101 23.96 4.13 -26.14
N LYS A 102 23.14 4.04 -25.09
CA LYS A 102 23.50 3.35 -23.85
C LYS A 102 23.65 1.84 -24.07
N VAL A 103 22.74 1.23 -24.81
CA VAL A 103 22.80 -0.20 -25.15
C VAL A 103 23.99 -0.50 -26.06
N SER A 104 24.23 0.32 -27.09
CA SER A 104 25.37 0.14 -27.99
C SER A 104 26.70 0.31 -27.25
N TYR A 105 26.84 1.34 -26.40
CA TYR A 105 28.03 1.54 -25.57
C TYR A 105 28.28 0.38 -24.61
N LYS A 106 27.23 -0.13 -23.95
CA LYS A 106 27.33 -1.30 -23.06
C LYS A 106 27.80 -2.54 -23.82
N MET A 107 27.21 -2.83 -24.98
CA MET A 107 27.63 -3.95 -25.84
C MET A 107 29.09 -3.81 -26.30
N LEU A 108 29.53 -2.60 -26.69
CA LEU A 108 30.90 -2.35 -27.14
C LEU A 108 31.90 -2.49 -25.98
N SER A 109 31.62 -1.91 -24.81
CA SER A 109 32.50 -2.01 -23.64
C SER A 109 32.65 -3.47 -23.17
N GLU A 110 31.57 -4.25 -23.14
CA GLU A 110 31.62 -5.68 -22.84
C GLU A 110 32.51 -6.44 -23.85
N LYS A 111 32.41 -6.13 -25.15
CA LYS A 111 33.29 -6.72 -26.19
C LYS A 111 34.75 -6.27 -26.08
N ILE A 112 35.03 -5.03 -25.70
CA ILE A 112 36.39 -4.49 -25.55
C ILE A 112 37.10 -5.14 -24.35
N HIS A 113 36.37 -5.42 -23.28
CA HIS A 113 36.91 -6.09 -22.09
C HIS A 113 37.15 -7.59 -22.28
N TYR A 114 36.77 -8.18 -23.43
CA TYR A 114 37.17 -9.56 -23.74
C TYR A 114 38.68 -9.63 -24.04
N PRO A 115 39.44 -10.49 -23.34
CA PRO A 115 40.91 -10.53 -23.41
C PRO A 115 41.46 -10.91 -24.79
N ARG A 116 40.62 -11.41 -25.71
CA ARG A 116 41.01 -11.72 -27.10
C ARG A 116 41.12 -10.48 -28.01
N TYR A 117 40.60 -9.31 -27.62
CA TYR A 117 40.47 -8.15 -28.50
C TYR A 117 41.28 -6.90 -28.10
N LEU A 118 42.22 -7.02 -27.15
CA LEU A 118 43.13 -5.94 -26.70
C LEU A 118 43.96 -5.26 -27.82
N LYS A 119 43.85 -5.69 -29.08
CA LYS A 119 44.52 -5.10 -30.24
C LYS A 119 43.68 -4.07 -31.02
N LEU A 120 42.41 -3.86 -30.66
CA LEU A 120 41.57 -2.89 -31.37
C LEU A 120 41.94 -1.46 -30.93
N LYS A 121 42.84 -0.81 -31.69
CA LYS A 121 43.09 0.63 -31.59
C LYS A 121 41.87 1.38 -32.10
N LEU A 122 41.23 2.16 -31.23
CA LEU A 122 40.24 3.15 -31.64
C LEU A 122 40.99 4.28 -32.34
N PHE A 123 40.79 4.42 -33.66
CA PHE A 123 41.15 5.63 -34.37
C PHE A 123 40.09 6.68 -34.06
N VAL A 124 40.55 7.76 -33.41
CA VAL A 124 39.82 9.00 -33.17
C VAL A 124 39.71 9.78 -34.48
#